data_AF-A0A2K6E6X4-F1
#
_entry.id   AF-A0A2K6E6X4-F1
#
_cell.length_a   1.000
_cell.length_b   1.000
_cell.length_c   1.000
_cell.angle_alpha   90.00
_cell.angle_beta   90.00
_cell.angle_gamma   90.00
#
_symmetry.space_group_name_H-M   'P 1'
#
loop_
_entity.id
_entity.type
_entity.pdbx_description
1 polymer ?
#
loop_
_entity_poly.entity_id
_entity_poly.type
_entity_poly.pdbx_seq_one_letter_code
_entity_poly.pdbx_strand_id
1 'polypeptide(L)' 'LDNEKPAAVVDPVTTGHTVKTSNYGWDQSDKSVKIHIALTGVHQVPTENVQVHFTARSFDLLVKNLIVSFYYS' A
#
# COMPACT_ATOMS: atom_id res chain seq x y z
N LEU A 1 -6.14 22.21 41.09
CA LEU A 1 -5.99 20.78 40.73
C LEU A 1 -6.14 20.75 39.23
N ASP A 2 -5.02 21.04 38.58
CA ASP A 2 -4.98 21.58 37.24
C ASP A 2 -4.68 20.37 36.36
N ASN A 3 -5.72 19.76 35.80
CA ASN A 3 -5.57 18.60 34.93
C ASN A 3 -4.98 19.05 33.59
N GLU A 4 -3.66 19.06 33.49
CA GLU A 4 -2.96 19.12 32.21
C GLU A 4 -3.25 17.82 31.44
N LYS A 5 -3.97 17.95 30.32
CA LYS A 5 -4.20 16.88 29.34
C LYS A 5 -2.85 16.48 28.74
N PRO A 6 -2.49 15.17 28.68
CA PRO A 6 -1.23 14.76 28.07
C PRO A 6 -1.16 15.26 26.63
N ALA A 7 -0.13 16.05 26.32
CA ALA A 7 0.20 16.43 24.96
C ALA A 7 0.48 15.14 24.18
N ALA A 8 -0.41 14.82 23.24
CA ALA A 8 -0.18 13.71 22.32
C ALA A 8 1.11 14.00 21.55
N VAL A 9 2.13 13.18 21.77
CA VAL A 9 3.33 13.13 20.94
C VAL A 9 2.84 12.75 19.55
N VAL A 10 2.70 13.74 18.68
CA VAL A 10 2.38 13.50 17.27
C VAL A 10 3.68 13.02 16.63
N ASP A 11 3.79 11.71 16.44
CA ASP A 11 4.84 11.11 15.62
C ASP A 11 4.89 11.84 14.27
N PRO A 12 6.08 12.09 13.70
CA PRO A 12 6.20 12.76 12.41
C PRO A 12 5.39 11.98 11.37
N VAL A 13 4.27 12.57 10.95
CA VAL A 13 3.41 12.04 9.90
C VAL A 13 4.27 11.96 8.65
N THR A 14 4.70 10.74 8.33
CA THR A 14 5.38 10.47 7.07
C THR A 14 4.30 10.55 6.00
N THR A 15 4.15 11.73 5.40
CA THR A 15 3.13 12.02 4.39
C THR A 15 3.45 11.26 3.10
N GLY A 16 3.19 9.95 3.09
CA GLY A 16 3.22 9.14 1.89
C GLY A 16 1.96 9.38 1.07
N HIS A 17 2.10 9.76 -0.19
CA HIS A 17 0.96 9.82 -1.10
C HIS A 17 0.49 8.41 -1.41
N THR A 18 -0.73 8.06 -0.99
CA THR A 18 -1.35 6.79 -1.38
C THR A 18 -1.94 6.94 -2.78
N VAL A 19 -1.32 6.28 -3.76
CA VAL A 19 -1.84 6.24 -5.13
C VAL A 19 -2.84 5.10 -5.27
N LYS A 20 -4.10 5.42 -5.59
CA LYS A 20 -5.08 4.39 -5.97
C LYS A 20 -4.73 3.89 -7.36
N THR A 21 -4.29 2.63 -7.45
CA THR A 21 -3.99 1.99 -8.74
C THR A 21 -5.26 1.37 -9.30
N SER A 22 -5.85 2.01 -10.31
CA SER A 22 -7.07 1.53 -10.98
C SER A 22 -6.78 0.53 -12.11
N ASN A 23 -5.51 0.38 -12.51
CA ASN A 23 -5.11 -0.48 -13.62
C ASN A 23 -4.59 -1.82 -13.09
N TYR A 24 -5.41 -2.86 -13.20
CA TYR A 24 -5.08 -4.24 -12.85
C TYR A 24 -5.66 -5.20 -13.89
N GLY A 25 -4.97 -6.30 -14.11
CA GLY A 25 -5.51 -7.45 -14.86
C GLY A 25 -5.92 -8.56 -13.89
N TRP A 26 -6.80 -9.45 -14.33
CA TRP A 26 -7.12 -10.65 -13.56
C TRP A 26 -7.42 -11.83 -14.47
N ASP A 27 -7.06 -13.02 -14.01
CA ASP A 27 -7.50 -14.29 -14.57
C ASP A 27 -8.05 -15.18 -13.46
N GLN A 28 -9.00 -16.02 -13.82
CA GLN A 28 -9.64 -16.95 -12.90
C GLN A 28 -9.66 -18.34 -13.50
N SER A 29 -9.35 -19.33 -12.66
CA SER A 29 -9.60 -20.74 -12.91
C SER A 29 -10.72 -21.24 -12.00
N ASP A 30 -11.10 -22.50 -12.15
CA ASP A 30 -12.08 -23.16 -11.28
C ASP A 30 -11.70 -23.14 -9.79
N LYS A 31 -10.42 -22.96 -9.45
CA LYS A 31 -9.89 -23.05 -8.09
C LYS A 31 -9.37 -21.74 -7.51
N SER A 32 -9.01 -20.77 -8.35
CA SER A 32 -8.32 -19.56 -7.88
C SER A 32 -8.52 -18.37 -8.81
N VAL A 33 -8.54 -17.18 -8.22
CA VAL A 33 -8.41 -15.89 -8.92
C VAL A 33 -6.98 -15.39 -8.75
N LYS A 34 -6.37 -14.90 -9.82
CA LYS A 34 -5.08 -14.21 -9.81
C LYS A 34 -5.29 -12.77 -10.25
N ILE A 35 -4.74 -11.83 -9.46
CA ILE A 35 -4.76 -10.40 -9.77
C ILE A 35 -3.34 -9.97 -10.13
N HIS A 36 -3.19 -9.32 -11.28
CA HIS A 36 -1.93 -8.81 -11.79
C HIS A 36 -1.93 -7.28 -11.68
N ILE A 37 -1.01 -6.74 -10.89
CA ILE A 37 -0.85 -5.30 -10.68
C ILE A 37 0.57 -4.92 -11.09
N ALA A 38 0.68 -4.05 -12.10
CA ALA A 38 1.97 -3.57 -12.57
C ALA A 38 2.42 -2.40 -11.69
N LEU A 39 3.42 -2.63 -10.85
CA LEU A 39 4.05 -1.62 -10.00
C LEU A 39 5.54 -1.49 -10.37
N THR A 40 5.90 -0.41 -11.07
CA THR A 40 7.30 -0.13 -11.42
C THR A 40 8.15 -0.01 -10.16
N GLY A 41 9.30 -0.69 -10.12
CA GLY A 41 10.23 -0.65 -8.99
C GLY A 41 9.86 -1.54 -7.80
N VAL A 42 8.72 -2.25 -7.82
CA VAL A 42 8.26 -3.06 -6.68
C VAL A 42 9.23 -4.19 -6.29
N HIS A 43 10.01 -4.71 -7.24
CA HIS A 43 11.01 -5.76 -7.00
C HIS A 43 12.21 -5.29 -6.15
N GLN A 44 12.38 -3.98 -5.96
CA GLN A 44 13.43 -3.40 -5.12
C GLN A 44 12.94 -3.14 -3.70
N VAL A 45 11.64 -3.27 -3.45
CA VAL A 45 11.01 -3.04 -2.15
C VAL A 45 11.19 -4.31 -1.30
N PRO A 46 11.65 -4.18 -0.04
CA PRO A 46 11.71 -5.31 0.89
C PRO A 46 10.34 -5.94 1.12
N THR A 47 10.31 -7.26 1.31
CA THR A 47 9.05 -8.01 1.48
C THR A 47 8.20 -7.49 2.63
N GLU A 48 8.80 -7.03 3.73
CA GLU A 48 8.08 -6.47 4.89
C GLU A 48 7.26 -5.20 4.57
N ASN A 49 7.62 -4.51 3.49
CA ASN A 49 6.94 -3.31 3.00
C ASN A 49 5.81 -3.63 2.02
N VAL A 50 5.63 -4.91 1.65
CA VAL A 50 4.50 -5.39 0.84
C VAL A 50 3.54 -6.14 1.75
N GLN A 51 2.36 -5.58 1.96
CA GLN A 51 1.35 -6.13 2.86
C GLN A 51 0.06 -6.40 2.09
N VAL A 52 -0.50 -7.60 2.29
CA VAL A 52 -1.77 -7.99 1.68
C VAL A 52 -2.68 -8.50 2.79
N HIS A 53 -3.91 -8.01 2.81
CA HIS A 53 -4.95 -8.46 3.73
C HIS A 53 -6.14 -8.93 2.91
N PHE A 54 -6.47 -10.23 3.01
CA PHE A 54 -7.62 -10.80 2.32
C PHE A 54 -8.85 -10.80 3.24
N THR A 55 -9.99 -10.47 2.66
CA THR A 55 -11.32 -10.70 3.26
C THR A 55 -12.05 -11.78 2.46
N ALA A 56 -13.27 -12.13 2.86
CA ALA A 56 -14.08 -13.12 2.16
C ALA A 56 -14.36 -12.77 0.69
N ARG A 57 -14.39 -11.48 0.32
CA ARG A 57 -14.75 -11.02 -1.05
C ARG A 57 -13.92 -9.84 -1.56
N SER A 58 -12.87 -9.46 -0.85
CA SER A 58 -11.97 -8.37 -1.23
C SER A 58 -10.57 -8.62 -0.71
N PHE A 59 -9.64 -7.77 -1.11
CA PHE A 59 -8.33 -7.71 -0.49
C PHE A 59 -7.83 -6.27 -0.49
N ASP A 60 -6.96 -5.96 0.46
CA ASP A 60 -6.21 -4.71 0.53
C ASP A 60 -4.75 -5.02 0.21
N LEU A 61 -4.16 -4.26 -0.72
CA LEU A 61 -2.73 -4.30 -1.02
C LEU A 61 -2.12 -2.96 -0.62
N LEU A 62 -1.13 -2.99 0.26
CA LEU A 62 -0.34 -1.85 0.67
C LEU A 62 1.13 -2.10 0.34
N VAL A 63 1.73 -1.21 -0.46
CA VAL A 63 3.17 -1.20 -0.72
C VAL A 63 3.76 0.09 -0.16
N LYS A 64 4.64 -0.03 0.82
CA LYS A 64 5.31 1.10 1.48
C LYS A 64 6.62 1.41 0.77
N ASN A 65 7.01 2.69 0.80
CA ASN A 65 8.29 3.17 0.27
C ASN A 65 8.53 2.80 -1.21
N LEU A 66 7.47 2.69 -2.01
CA LEU A 66 7.58 2.47 -3.44
C LEU A 66 8.02 3.77 -4.13
N ILE A 67 9.22 3.77 -4.71
CA ILE A 67 9.71 4.90 -5.51
C ILE A 67 9.09 4.79 -6.89
N VAL A 68 8.13 5.67 -7.19
CA VAL A 68 7.57 5.80 -8.53
C VAL A 68 8.44 6.78 -9.32
N SER A 69 9.19 6.27 -10.29
CA SER A 69 9.94 7.12 -11.23
C SER A 69 8.96 7.83 -12.16
N PHE A 70 8.58 9.06 -11.82
CA PHE A 70 7.93 9.96 -12.77
C PHE A 70 9.03 10.55 -13.67
N TYR A 71 9.18 10.03 -14.88
CA TYR A 71 9.94 10.74 -15.91
C TYR A 71 9.12 11.98 -16.28
N TYR A 72 9.58 13.16 -15.89
CA TYR A 72 9.10 14.41 -16.46
C TYR A 72 9.60 14.47 -17.91
N SER A 73 8.67 14.44 -18.87
CA SER A 73 8.91 14.77 -20.28
C SER A 73 8.97 16.28 -20.49
#